data_AF-A0A388Q459-F1
#
_entry.id   AF-A0A388Q459-F1
#
_cell.length_a   1.000
_cell.length_b   1.000
_cell.length_c   1.000
_cell.angle_alpha   90.00
_cell.angle_beta   90.00
_cell.angle_gamma   90.00
#
_symmetry.space_group_name_H-M   'P 1'
#
loop_
_entity.id
_entity.type
_entity.pdbx_description
1 polymer ?
#
loop_
_entity_poly.entity_id
_entity_poly.type
_entity_poly.pdbx_seq_one_letter_code
_entity_poly.pdbx_strand_id
1 'polypeptide(L)'
;MIHPIPDGSTTAAAADLLSAYTYLNIVPVDIQLLYPARFGNDLVLTPHTYLLNAATTFTGNVYLNAAGNQDAVFLIKINGALSTITYSKVRLINGTQVSHFYWLVQGAASINDYSLFNGTLISNNGAINLTTGDSINGRALTTNGALSTDAIVVTSTSGPCFALAVDWLYFRGKMVNQSVLLEWATILETNNQIFTLERSINGIDFDASATINTNNQTGQSDLHYSFTDLQPKSSAYYRISQTDYDGHQSYYRTIQVSGHENIALQVTQFVDKNRVYLKVKGADAGSATINMFGVDGQKLHTQKLILTSDVNLIQLEMPVQQGLCLLNMISNGKVIYKGEIFAQ
;
A
#
# COMPACT_ATOMS: atom_id res chain seq x y z
N MET A 1 -33.72 13.11 -5.89
CA MET A 1 -33.98 14.21 -4.95
C MET A 1 -33.05 15.36 -5.33
N ILE A 2 -33.52 16.61 -5.31
CA ILE A 2 -32.69 17.79 -5.63
C ILE A 2 -32.70 18.69 -4.39
N HIS A 3 -31.53 19.18 -4.00
CA HIS A 3 -31.34 20.11 -2.88
C HIS A 3 -31.03 21.51 -3.46
N PRO A 4 -32.04 22.36 -3.72
CA PRO A 4 -31.85 23.65 -4.41
C PRO A 4 -31.19 24.72 -3.52
N ILE A 5 -31.18 24.50 -2.21
CA ILE A 5 -30.50 25.31 -1.21
C ILE A 5 -29.81 24.36 -0.20
N PRO A 6 -28.75 24.82 0.49
CA PRO A 6 -28.11 24.01 1.51
C PRO A 6 -29.06 23.57 2.63
N ASP A 7 -29.00 22.30 2.99
CA ASP A 7 -29.74 21.67 4.08
C ASP A 7 -28.88 20.65 4.86
N GLY A 8 -29.49 19.93 5.80
CA GLY A 8 -28.81 18.92 6.62
C GLY A 8 -28.19 17.78 5.80
N SER A 9 -28.84 17.36 4.71
CA SER A 9 -28.31 16.31 3.83
C SER A 9 -27.08 16.79 3.06
N THR A 10 -27.10 18.01 2.54
CA THR A 10 -25.94 18.58 1.84
C THR A 10 -24.79 18.87 2.81
N THR A 11 -25.08 19.23 4.06
CA THR A 11 -24.08 19.40 5.12
C THR A 11 -23.38 18.07 5.44
N ALA A 12 -24.15 17.00 5.62
CA ALA A 12 -23.59 15.65 5.84
C ALA A 12 -22.76 15.19 4.64
N ALA A 13 -23.29 15.35 3.41
CA ALA A 13 -22.58 14.98 2.20
C ALA A 13 -21.26 15.74 2.03
N ALA A 14 -21.19 17.01 2.45
CA ALA A 14 -19.96 17.79 2.43
C ALA A 14 -18.91 17.26 3.43
N ALA A 15 -19.34 16.86 4.64
CA ALA A 15 -18.47 16.23 5.62
C ALA A 15 -17.97 14.86 5.14
N ASP A 16 -18.86 14.02 4.61
CA ASP A 16 -18.51 12.70 4.08
C ASP A 16 -17.56 12.79 2.88
N LEU A 17 -17.78 13.78 1.99
CA LEU A 17 -16.89 14.05 0.87
C LEU A 17 -15.50 14.48 1.36
N LEU A 18 -15.43 15.30 2.41
CA LEU A 18 -14.15 15.69 3.00
C LEU A 18 -13.41 14.47 3.56
N SER A 19 -14.10 13.57 4.28
CA SER A 19 -13.50 12.32 4.79
C SER A 19 -13.04 11.39 3.67
N ALA A 20 -13.84 11.24 2.61
CA ALA A 20 -13.44 10.47 1.43
C ALA A 20 -12.20 11.08 0.75
N TYR A 21 -12.17 12.41 0.60
CA TYR A 21 -11.01 13.11 0.06
C TYR A 21 -9.75 12.90 0.92
N THR A 22 -9.83 13.10 2.24
CA THR A 22 -8.67 12.99 3.13
C THR A 22 -8.12 11.56 3.13
N TYR A 23 -9.00 10.55 3.17
CA TYR A 23 -8.63 9.14 3.05
C TYR A 23 -7.92 8.84 1.73
N LEU A 24 -8.55 9.14 0.58
CA LEU A 24 -7.96 8.86 -0.74
C LEU A 24 -6.64 9.62 -0.96
N ASN A 25 -6.52 10.81 -0.38
CA ASN A 25 -5.31 11.62 -0.49
C ASN A 25 -4.11 11.00 0.25
N ILE A 26 -4.32 10.22 1.31
CA ILE A 26 -3.24 9.54 2.04
C ILE A 26 -2.94 8.12 1.54
N VAL A 27 -3.80 7.54 0.69
CA VAL A 27 -3.55 6.22 0.09
C VAL A 27 -2.19 6.24 -0.63
N PRO A 28 -1.26 5.29 -0.30
CA PRO A 28 0.05 5.19 -0.94
C PRO A 28 -0.06 4.98 -2.45
N VAL A 29 0.89 5.54 -3.19
CA VAL A 29 0.97 5.37 -4.65
C VAL A 29 1.76 4.11 -4.96
N ASP A 30 1.20 3.24 -5.79
CA ASP A 30 1.88 2.04 -6.29
C ASP A 30 2.66 2.34 -7.56
N ILE A 31 2.04 3.09 -8.49
CA ILE A 31 2.59 3.35 -9.83
C ILE A 31 2.44 4.82 -10.21
N GLN A 32 3.55 5.46 -10.59
CA GLN A 32 3.51 6.79 -11.20
C GLN A 32 3.50 6.70 -12.73
N LEU A 33 2.51 7.33 -13.37
CA LEU A 33 2.43 7.50 -14.81
C LEU A 33 3.16 8.79 -15.20
N LEU A 34 4.30 8.65 -15.88
CA LEU A 34 5.25 9.75 -16.09
C LEU A 34 4.86 10.76 -17.19
N TYR A 35 3.81 10.47 -17.97
CA TYR A 35 3.39 11.33 -19.09
C TYR A 35 1.93 11.79 -18.99
N PRO A 36 1.57 12.64 -18.00
CA PRO A 36 0.18 13.09 -17.80
C PRO A 36 -0.46 13.78 -19.01
N ALA A 37 0.32 14.51 -19.81
CA ALA A 37 -0.15 15.15 -21.04
C ALA A 37 -0.51 14.16 -22.17
N ARG A 38 -0.24 12.86 -22.00
CA ARG A 38 -0.53 11.80 -22.96
C ARG A 38 -1.37 10.67 -22.37
N PHE A 39 -2.03 10.92 -21.24
CA PHE A 39 -2.84 9.92 -20.55
C PHE A 39 -4.00 9.44 -21.44
N GLY A 40 -4.35 8.16 -21.34
CA GLY A 40 -5.27 7.48 -22.27
C GLY A 40 -4.53 6.80 -23.42
N ASN A 41 -4.94 7.03 -24.68
CA ASN A 41 -4.37 6.43 -25.88
C ASN A 41 -4.36 4.89 -25.84
N ASP A 42 -5.49 4.30 -25.47
CA ASP A 42 -5.69 2.85 -25.29
C ASP A 42 -4.81 2.23 -24.20
N LEU A 43 -4.32 3.04 -23.26
CA LEU A 43 -3.64 2.58 -22.06
C LEU A 43 -4.52 1.60 -21.27
N VAL A 44 -3.94 0.48 -20.88
CA VAL A 44 -4.58 -0.52 -20.00
C VAL A 44 -3.95 -0.43 -18.62
N LEU A 45 -4.80 -0.25 -17.61
CA LEU A 45 -4.43 -0.20 -16.20
C LEU A 45 -4.95 -1.45 -15.47
N THR A 46 -4.24 -1.85 -14.43
CA THR A 46 -4.59 -2.94 -13.50
C THR A 46 -4.86 -2.38 -12.10
N PRO A 47 -5.43 -3.15 -11.16
CA PRO A 47 -5.86 -2.61 -9.87
C PRO A 47 -4.69 -2.10 -9.03
N HIS A 48 -4.54 -0.77 -8.94
CA HIS A 48 -3.48 -0.06 -8.23
C HIS A 48 -3.92 1.37 -7.91
N THR A 49 -3.17 2.03 -7.03
CA THR A 49 -3.15 3.49 -6.90
C THR A 49 -2.13 4.10 -7.86
N TYR A 50 -2.62 4.88 -8.81
CA TYR A 50 -1.83 5.59 -9.80
C TYR A 50 -1.61 7.06 -9.43
N LEU A 51 -0.44 7.60 -9.77
CA LEU A 51 -0.14 9.03 -9.70
C LEU A 51 0.19 9.62 -11.08
N LEU A 52 -0.49 10.70 -11.42
CA LEU A 52 -0.15 11.61 -12.52
C LEU A 52 0.27 12.95 -11.89
N ASN A 53 1.57 13.17 -11.75
CA ASN A 53 2.10 14.29 -10.96
C ASN A 53 2.19 15.62 -11.74
N ALA A 54 1.18 15.93 -12.56
CA ALA A 54 1.03 17.19 -13.29
C ALA A 54 -0.41 17.33 -13.82
N ALA A 55 -0.70 18.46 -14.45
CA ALA A 55 -1.91 18.61 -15.26
C ALA A 55 -2.00 17.50 -16.30
N THR A 56 -3.16 16.87 -16.39
CA THR A 56 -3.41 15.66 -17.17
C THR A 56 -4.34 15.96 -18.33
N THR A 57 -3.94 15.57 -19.54
CA THR A 57 -4.81 15.57 -20.71
C THR A 57 -5.16 14.14 -21.07
N PHE A 58 -6.44 13.78 -20.93
CA PHE A 58 -6.96 12.45 -21.22
C PHE A 58 -7.45 12.36 -22.67
N THR A 59 -6.70 11.63 -23.48
CA THR A 59 -6.94 11.40 -24.91
C THR A 59 -7.44 9.98 -25.18
N GLY A 60 -8.49 9.81 -26.00
CA GLY A 60 -8.90 8.50 -26.48
C GLY A 60 -9.44 7.59 -25.37
N ASN A 61 -9.09 6.30 -25.38
CA ASN A 61 -9.57 5.36 -24.37
C ASN A 61 -8.54 5.15 -23.24
N VAL A 62 -9.03 4.84 -22.04
CA VAL A 62 -8.27 4.12 -21.00
C VAL A 62 -9.08 2.89 -20.60
N TYR A 63 -8.43 1.74 -20.46
CA TYR A 63 -9.05 0.49 -20.05
C TYR A 63 -8.67 0.15 -18.61
N LEU A 64 -9.66 -0.12 -17.76
CA LEU A 64 -9.44 -0.64 -16.42
C LEU A 64 -9.74 -2.13 -16.41
N ASN A 65 -8.69 -2.92 -16.22
CA ASN A 65 -8.74 -4.37 -16.28
C ASN A 65 -8.59 -4.97 -14.89
N ALA A 66 -9.71 -5.42 -14.32
CA ALA A 66 -9.72 -6.08 -13.02
C ALA A 66 -9.13 -7.51 -13.03
N ALA A 67 -8.77 -8.04 -14.21
CA ALA A 67 -8.19 -9.38 -14.37
C ALA A 67 -9.01 -10.50 -13.69
N GLY A 68 -10.33 -10.35 -13.65
CA GLY A 68 -11.26 -11.31 -13.02
C GLY A 68 -11.52 -11.09 -11.53
N ASN A 69 -10.84 -10.14 -10.88
CA ASN A 69 -11.08 -9.81 -9.48
C ASN A 69 -12.25 -8.83 -9.34
N GLN A 70 -13.39 -9.27 -8.82
CA GLN A 70 -14.57 -8.41 -8.65
C GLN A 70 -14.36 -7.32 -7.60
N ASP A 71 -13.46 -7.52 -6.64
CA ASP A 71 -13.14 -6.57 -5.57
C ASP A 71 -11.98 -5.63 -5.96
N ALA A 72 -11.57 -5.64 -7.23
CA ALA A 72 -10.52 -4.77 -7.74
C ALA A 72 -10.88 -3.29 -7.56
N VAL A 73 -10.00 -2.55 -6.86
CA VAL A 73 -10.09 -1.10 -6.67
C VAL A 73 -9.05 -0.39 -7.52
N PHE A 74 -9.48 0.74 -8.10
CA PHE A 74 -8.62 1.63 -8.87
C PHE A 74 -8.69 3.03 -8.27
N LEU A 75 -7.54 3.65 -8.03
CA LEU A 75 -7.46 5.05 -7.62
C LEU A 75 -6.49 5.79 -8.54
N ILE A 76 -6.95 6.83 -9.22
CA ILE A 76 -6.10 7.71 -10.04
C ILE A 76 -5.99 9.06 -9.36
N LYS A 77 -4.79 9.37 -8.84
CA LYS A 77 -4.45 10.65 -8.22
C LYS A 77 -3.79 11.56 -9.26
N ILE A 78 -4.32 12.76 -9.42
CA ILE A 78 -3.84 13.78 -10.37
C ILE A 78 -3.42 15.01 -9.58
N ASN A 79 -2.13 15.34 -9.61
CA ASN A 79 -1.60 16.55 -9.00
C ASN A 79 -1.62 17.71 -10.01
N GLY A 80 -2.82 18.18 -10.33
CA GLY A 80 -3.07 19.25 -11.29
C GLY A 80 -4.47 19.16 -11.88
N ALA A 81 -4.76 20.02 -12.86
CA ALA A 81 -6.03 19.99 -13.57
C ALA A 81 -6.17 18.73 -14.45
N LEU A 82 -7.39 18.22 -14.58
CA LEU A 82 -7.76 17.16 -15.52
C LEU A 82 -8.57 17.76 -16.67
N SER A 83 -8.17 17.50 -17.91
CA SER A 83 -9.01 17.77 -19.07
C SER A 83 -9.09 16.53 -19.95
N THR A 84 -10.29 16.12 -20.38
CA THR A 84 -10.41 15.17 -21.47
C THR A 84 -10.34 15.90 -22.82
N ILE A 85 -10.11 15.19 -23.92
CA ILE A 85 -10.56 15.68 -25.22
C ILE A 85 -11.98 15.17 -25.49
N THR A 86 -12.60 15.67 -26.56
CA THR A 86 -13.88 15.15 -27.06
C THR A 86 -13.81 13.65 -27.33
N TYR A 87 -14.86 12.91 -26.97
CA TYR A 87 -14.98 11.46 -27.14
C TYR A 87 -14.00 10.60 -26.33
N SER A 88 -13.38 11.12 -25.27
CA SER A 88 -12.55 10.28 -24.39
C SER A 88 -13.39 9.27 -23.61
N LYS A 89 -12.89 8.04 -23.45
CA LYS A 89 -13.68 6.94 -22.87
C LYS A 89 -12.91 6.14 -21.84
N VAL A 90 -13.44 6.08 -20.63
CA VAL A 90 -13.04 5.13 -19.61
C VAL A 90 -13.77 3.81 -19.87
N ARG A 91 -13.05 2.72 -20.11
CA ARG A 91 -13.63 1.41 -20.42
C ARG A 91 -13.32 0.42 -19.31
N LEU A 92 -14.36 -0.20 -18.77
CA LEU A 92 -14.26 -1.21 -17.73
C LEU A 92 -14.26 -2.59 -18.39
N ILE A 93 -13.27 -3.43 -18.10
CA ILE A 93 -13.15 -4.78 -18.68
C ILE A 93 -12.81 -5.82 -17.61
N ASN A 94 -13.13 -7.08 -17.89
CA ASN A 94 -12.77 -8.24 -17.08
C ASN A 94 -13.15 -8.14 -15.58
N GLY A 95 -14.34 -7.63 -15.28
CA GLY A 95 -14.90 -7.62 -13.92
C GLY A 95 -14.77 -6.30 -13.16
N THR A 96 -14.22 -5.23 -13.76
CA THR A 96 -14.11 -3.93 -13.08
C THR A 96 -15.49 -3.35 -12.79
N GLN A 97 -15.75 -3.01 -11.52
CA GLN A 97 -16.96 -2.35 -11.06
C GLN A 97 -16.79 -0.82 -11.06
N VAL A 98 -17.80 -0.07 -11.55
CA VAL A 98 -17.79 1.42 -11.49
C VAL A 98 -17.64 1.92 -10.05
N SER A 99 -18.26 1.25 -9.08
CA SER A 99 -18.26 1.65 -7.67
C SER A 99 -16.89 1.55 -7.02
N HIS A 100 -15.93 0.82 -7.60
CA HIS A 100 -14.58 0.62 -7.07
C HIS A 100 -13.53 1.47 -7.79
N PHE A 101 -13.97 2.47 -8.56
CA PHE A 101 -13.08 3.35 -9.31
C PHE A 101 -13.20 4.81 -8.88
N TYR A 102 -12.06 5.40 -8.49
CA TYR A 102 -11.97 6.76 -7.96
C TYR A 102 -10.95 7.60 -8.74
N TRP A 103 -11.31 8.86 -8.99
CA TRP A 103 -10.42 9.89 -9.49
C TRP A 103 -10.27 10.97 -8.42
N LEU A 104 -9.04 11.29 -8.05
CA LEU A 104 -8.72 12.35 -7.10
C LEU A 104 -7.91 13.43 -7.82
N VAL A 105 -8.51 14.59 -8.03
CA VAL A 105 -7.92 15.69 -8.82
C VAL A 105 -7.60 16.87 -7.92
N GLN A 106 -6.32 17.25 -7.84
CA GLN A 106 -5.87 18.46 -7.12
C GLN A 106 -5.94 19.68 -8.05
N GLY A 107 -7.16 20.08 -8.42
CA GLY A 107 -7.41 21.18 -9.35
C GLY A 107 -8.70 20.99 -10.12
N ALA A 108 -8.96 21.87 -11.10
CA ALA A 108 -10.18 21.80 -11.90
C ALA A 108 -10.23 20.53 -12.78
N ALA A 109 -11.44 20.02 -13.01
CA ALA A 109 -11.69 18.92 -13.95
C ALA A 109 -12.64 19.39 -15.06
N SER A 110 -12.32 19.11 -16.32
CA SER A 110 -13.17 19.39 -17.47
C SER A 110 -13.31 18.14 -18.32
N ILE A 111 -14.52 17.60 -18.35
CA ILE A 111 -14.90 16.51 -19.23
C ILE A 111 -15.54 17.15 -20.46
N ASN A 112 -14.93 16.91 -21.62
CA ASN A 112 -15.30 17.52 -22.90
C ASN A 112 -16.19 16.59 -23.73
N ASP A 113 -16.90 17.18 -24.70
CA ASP A 113 -18.13 16.63 -25.27
C ASP A 113 -18.09 15.14 -25.63
N TYR A 114 -19.21 14.47 -25.43
CA TYR A 114 -19.45 13.08 -25.78
C TYR A 114 -18.47 12.07 -25.14
N SER A 115 -17.89 12.43 -23.99
CA SER A 115 -17.01 11.53 -23.24
C SER A 115 -17.81 10.51 -22.43
N LEU A 116 -17.24 9.31 -22.28
CA LEU A 116 -17.73 8.30 -21.34
C LEU A 116 -16.81 8.27 -20.14
N PHE A 117 -17.29 8.74 -18.99
CA PHE A 117 -16.51 8.82 -17.76
C PHE A 117 -17.08 7.88 -16.70
N ASN A 118 -16.30 6.87 -16.33
CA ASN A 118 -16.67 5.90 -15.30
C ASN A 118 -15.94 6.23 -13.99
N GLY A 119 -16.61 6.02 -12.86
CA GLY A 119 -16.05 6.16 -11.51
C GLY A 119 -16.54 7.39 -10.74
N THR A 120 -16.04 7.54 -9.51
CA THR A 120 -16.29 8.69 -8.65
C THR A 120 -15.18 9.72 -8.83
N LEU A 121 -15.50 10.85 -9.46
CA LEU A 121 -14.62 12.00 -9.64
C LEU A 121 -14.73 12.93 -8.44
N ILE A 122 -13.61 13.12 -7.75
CA ILE A 122 -13.45 14.08 -6.65
C ILE A 122 -12.43 15.15 -7.08
N SER A 123 -12.90 16.38 -7.25
CA SER A 123 -12.09 17.56 -7.52
C SER A 123 -11.87 18.33 -6.22
N ASN A 124 -10.62 18.47 -5.80
CA ASN A 124 -10.28 19.26 -4.63
C ASN A 124 -9.88 20.69 -5.01
N ASN A 125 -10.57 21.68 -4.42
CA ASN A 125 -10.32 23.10 -4.65
C ASN A 125 -10.33 23.48 -6.15
N GLY A 126 -11.24 22.88 -6.91
CA GLY A 126 -11.35 23.03 -8.36
C GLY A 126 -12.77 22.84 -8.85
N ALA A 127 -13.16 23.64 -9.84
CA ALA A 127 -14.44 23.48 -10.52
C ALA A 127 -14.47 22.19 -11.36
N ILE A 128 -15.67 21.65 -11.57
CA ILE A 128 -15.94 20.56 -12.50
C ILE A 128 -16.84 21.10 -13.61
N ASN A 129 -16.43 20.91 -14.87
CA ASN A 129 -17.25 21.19 -16.04
C ASN A 129 -17.54 19.87 -16.77
N LEU A 130 -18.81 19.58 -16.99
CA LEU A 130 -19.30 18.46 -17.78
C LEU A 130 -20.08 19.02 -18.96
N THR A 131 -19.74 18.64 -20.19
CA THR A 131 -20.24 19.30 -21.39
C THR A 131 -21.11 18.37 -22.25
N THR A 132 -21.62 18.91 -23.36
CA THR A 132 -22.69 18.29 -24.15
C THR A 132 -22.42 16.82 -24.46
N GLY A 133 -23.40 15.97 -24.14
CA GLY A 133 -23.39 14.56 -24.50
C GLY A 133 -22.49 13.68 -23.62
N ASP A 134 -21.89 14.23 -22.57
CA ASP A 134 -21.14 13.43 -21.61
C ASP A 134 -22.02 12.39 -20.91
N SER A 135 -21.47 11.18 -20.76
CA SER A 135 -22.06 10.09 -20.00
C SER A 135 -21.18 9.78 -18.80
N ILE A 136 -21.67 10.13 -17.60
CA ILE A 136 -20.98 9.89 -16.34
C ILE A 136 -21.64 8.70 -15.64
N ASN A 137 -20.95 7.57 -15.53
CA ASN A 137 -21.41 6.46 -14.68
C ASN A 137 -20.62 6.47 -13.37
N GLY A 138 -21.26 6.98 -12.31
CA GLY A 138 -20.63 7.22 -11.02
C GLY A 138 -21.08 8.55 -10.45
N ARG A 139 -20.13 9.37 -9.99
CA ARG A 139 -20.39 10.65 -9.30
C ARG A 139 -19.36 11.71 -9.71
N ALA A 140 -19.77 12.98 -9.70
CA ALA A 140 -18.87 14.13 -9.84
C ALA A 140 -19.05 15.03 -8.62
N LEU A 141 -17.99 15.19 -7.84
CA LEU A 141 -17.99 15.82 -6.52
C LEU A 141 -16.85 16.83 -6.44
N THR A 142 -17.10 18.02 -5.90
CA THR A 142 -16.06 19.02 -5.66
C THR A 142 -16.07 19.44 -4.19
N THR A 143 -14.89 19.46 -3.57
CA THR A 143 -14.75 19.89 -2.16
C THR A 143 -14.94 21.41 -2.03
N ASN A 144 -14.55 22.15 -3.06
CA ASN A 144 -14.65 23.60 -3.15
C ASN A 144 -14.52 24.03 -4.62
N GLY A 145 -15.65 24.23 -5.28
CA GLY A 145 -15.71 24.61 -6.69
C GLY A 145 -17.13 24.60 -7.23
N ALA A 146 -17.33 25.25 -8.38
CA ALA A 146 -18.59 25.13 -9.11
C ALA A 146 -18.66 23.78 -9.85
N LEU A 147 -19.84 23.19 -9.94
CA LEU A 147 -20.15 22.06 -10.82
C LEU A 147 -21.09 22.57 -11.92
N SER A 148 -20.61 22.58 -13.16
CA SER A 148 -21.39 23.02 -14.33
C SER A 148 -21.70 21.82 -15.22
N THR A 149 -22.91 21.78 -15.76
CA THR A 149 -23.39 20.69 -16.62
C THR A 149 -24.11 21.25 -17.84
N ASP A 150 -23.87 20.66 -19.02
CA ASP A 150 -24.60 20.97 -20.25
C ASP A 150 -25.00 19.69 -20.98
N ALA A 151 -26.31 19.42 -21.11
CA ALA A 151 -26.86 18.27 -21.83
C ALA A 151 -26.17 16.92 -21.54
N ILE A 152 -25.97 16.58 -20.27
CA ILE A 152 -25.29 15.35 -19.83
C ILE A 152 -26.26 14.26 -19.37
N VAL A 153 -25.73 13.04 -19.27
CA VAL A 153 -26.38 11.93 -18.57
C VAL A 153 -25.49 11.47 -17.41
N VAL A 154 -26.04 11.47 -16.19
CA VAL A 154 -25.36 10.91 -15.01
C VAL A 154 -26.14 9.69 -14.52
N THR A 155 -25.47 8.55 -14.49
CA THR A 155 -25.99 7.31 -13.90
C THR A 155 -25.22 7.03 -12.62
N SER A 156 -25.81 7.35 -11.47
CA SER A 156 -25.23 6.96 -10.19
C SER A 156 -25.53 5.48 -9.93
N THR A 157 -24.52 4.63 -10.01
CA THR A 157 -24.65 3.26 -9.48
C THR A 157 -24.56 3.34 -7.95
N SER A 158 -25.60 2.86 -7.25
CA SER A 158 -25.48 2.54 -5.84
C SER A 158 -24.48 1.39 -5.71
N GLY A 159 -23.19 1.72 -5.54
CA GLY A 159 -22.30 0.80 -4.86
C GLY A 159 -22.85 0.57 -3.45
N PRO A 160 -22.57 -0.58 -2.83
CA PRO A 160 -22.90 -0.74 -1.42
C PRO A 160 -22.33 0.45 -0.64
N CYS A 161 -23.23 1.15 0.06
CA CYS A 161 -22.88 2.29 0.91
C CYS A 161 -22.21 1.72 2.15
N PHE A 162 -20.91 1.44 2.06
CA PHE A 162 -20.12 1.18 3.24
C PHE A 162 -19.62 2.53 3.73
N ALA A 163 -20.31 3.10 4.73
CA ALA A 163 -19.66 4.06 5.58
C ALA A 163 -18.41 3.36 6.13
N LEU A 164 -17.22 3.88 5.87
CA LEU A 164 -16.03 3.39 6.56
C LEU A 164 -16.23 3.72 8.03
N ALA A 165 -16.67 2.72 8.78
CA ALA A 165 -17.09 2.82 10.17
C ALA A 165 -15.99 3.36 11.11
N VAL A 166 -14.73 3.26 10.71
CA VAL A 166 -13.59 3.65 11.55
C VAL A 166 -12.65 4.56 10.78
N ASP A 167 -12.38 5.73 11.37
CA ASP A 167 -11.28 6.60 10.99
C ASP A 167 -10.01 6.15 11.72
N TRP A 168 -9.06 5.56 10.98
CA TRP A 168 -7.84 4.99 11.54
C TRP A 168 -6.73 6.03 11.73
N LEU A 169 -6.11 6.08 12.92
CA LEU A 169 -4.88 6.85 13.15
C LEU A 169 -3.64 6.06 12.74
N TYR A 170 -3.50 4.83 13.26
CA TYR A 170 -2.36 3.96 12.97
C TYR A 170 -2.66 2.50 13.28
N PHE A 171 -1.88 1.60 12.68
CA PHE A 171 -1.70 0.22 13.11
C PHE A 171 -0.22 -0.13 12.97
N ARG A 172 0.42 -0.54 14.06
CA ARG A 172 1.86 -0.81 14.15
C ARG A 172 2.14 -2.01 15.02
N GLY A 173 3.32 -2.60 14.85
CA GLY A 173 3.73 -3.79 15.58
C GLY A 173 5.22 -3.73 15.89
N LYS A 174 5.62 -4.26 17.05
CA LYS A 174 7.02 -4.36 17.47
C LYS A 174 7.27 -5.63 18.27
N MET A 175 8.44 -6.22 18.12
CA MET A 175 8.90 -7.29 19.00
C MET A 175 9.25 -6.72 20.38
N VAL A 176 8.72 -7.37 21.43
CA VAL A 176 9.01 -7.10 22.84
C VAL A 176 9.14 -8.44 23.55
N ASN A 177 10.31 -8.75 24.12
CA ASN A 177 10.53 -9.97 24.91
C ASN A 177 10.03 -11.26 24.20
N GLN A 178 10.41 -11.47 22.94
CA GLN A 178 9.99 -12.62 22.11
C GLN A 178 8.49 -12.69 21.79
N SER A 179 7.71 -11.66 22.13
CA SER A 179 6.31 -11.49 21.73
C SER A 179 6.17 -10.34 20.74
N VAL A 180 5.12 -10.33 19.91
CA VAL A 180 4.78 -9.16 19.08
C VAL A 180 3.70 -8.36 19.78
N LEU A 181 4.01 -7.11 20.12
CA LEU A 181 3.02 -6.12 20.55
C LEU A 181 2.47 -5.39 19.33
N LEU A 182 1.17 -5.54 19.08
CA LEU A 182 0.41 -4.79 18.08
C LEU A 182 -0.33 -3.64 18.78
N GLU A 183 -0.29 -2.46 18.19
CA GLU A 183 -0.95 -1.25 18.69
C GLU A 183 -1.71 -0.57 17.54
N TRP A 184 -2.95 -0.15 17.79
CA TRP A 184 -3.71 0.69 16.88
C TRP A 184 -4.46 1.77 17.62
N ALA A 185 -4.83 2.81 16.88
CA ALA A 185 -5.73 3.83 17.36
C ALA A 185 -6.69 4.29 16.27
N THR A 186 -7.86 4.74 16.72
CA THR A 186 -8.98 5.20 15.89
C THR A 186 -9.42 6.59 16.36
N ILE A 187 -9.79 7.47 15.43
CA ILE A 187 -10.27 8.83 15.70
C ILE A 187 -11.75 8.77 16.12
N LEU A 188 -12.54 8.01 15.36
CA LEU A 188 -13.96 7.80 15.57
C LEU A 188 -14.32 6.37 15.13
N GLU A 189 -15.19 5.73 15.90
CA GLU A 189 -15.73 4.40 15.61
C GLU A 189 -17.26 4.52 15.49
N THR A 190 -17.77 4.72 14.29
CA THR A 190 -19.20 4.75 14.00
C THR A 190 -19.59 3.40 13.40
N ASN A 191 -20.47 2.61 14.04
CA ASN A 191 -20.96 1.31 13.52
C ASN A 191 -19.98 0.11 13.60
N ASN A 192 -18.81 0.25 14.19
CA ASN A 192 -17.90 -0.89 14.40
C ASN A 192 -18.29 -1.73 15.63
N GLN A 193 -18.32 -3.06 15.48
CA GLN A 193 -18.60 -4.01 16.55
C GLN A 193 -17.32 -4.65 17.11
N ILE A 194 -16.43 -5.10 16.22
CA ILE A 194 -15.20 -5.84 16.58
C ILE A 194 -14.03 -5.51 15.67
N PHE A 195 -12.82 -5.55 16.21
CA PHE A 195 -11.59 -5.66 15.45
C PHE A 195 -11.14 -7.12 15.36
N THR A 196 -10.73 -7.55 14.17
CA THR A 196 -10.10 -8.86 13.96
C THR A 196 -8.64 -8.67 13.60
N LEU A 197 -7.76 -9.30 14.37
CA LEU A 197 -6.33 -9.38 14.09
C LEU A 197 -6.01 -10.73 13.48
N GLU A 198 -5.32 -10.73 12.36
CA GLU A 198 -4.90 -11.95 11.68
C GLU A 198 -3.40 -11.95 11.43
N ARG A 199 -2.82 -13.14 11.39
CA ARG A 199 -1.38 -13.38 11.25
C ARG A 199 -1.10 -14.30 10.08
N SER A 200 -0.02 -14.03 9.36
CA SER A 200 0.46 -14.84 8.25
C SER A 200 1.97 -15.02 8.31
N ILE A 201 2.47 -16.16 7.81
CA ILE A 201 3.91 -16.41 7.60
C ILE A 201 4.39 -16.04 6.19
N ASN A 202 3.46 -15.94 5.23
CA ASN A 202 3.77 -15.73 3.81
C ASN A 202 3.16 -14.43 3.26
N GLY A 203 2.37 -13.71 4.06
CA GLY A 203 1.68 -12.48 3.66
C GLY A 203 0.49 -12.72 2.73
N ILE A 204 0.08 -13.98 2.51
CA ILE A 204 -1.00 -14.39 1.62
C ILE A 204 -2.09 -15.10 2.42
N ASP A 205 -1.73 -16.16 3.13
CA ASP A 205 -2.65 -16.97 3.94
C ASP A 205 -2.63 -16.45 5.38
N PHE A 206 -3.77 -15.97 5.85
CA PHE A 206 -3.90 -15.36 7.18
C PHE A 206 -4.79 -16.19 8.08
N ASP A 207 -4.32 -16.43 9.31
CA ASP A 207 -5.06 -17.08 10.38
C ASP A 207 -5.51 -16.05 11.41
N ALA A 208 -6.77 -16.15 11.85
CA ALA A 208 -7.30 -15.31 12.93
C ALA A 208 -6.49 -15.52 14.22
N SER A 209 -5.96 -14.42 14.77
CA SER A 209 -5.16 -14.39 15.99
C SER A 209 -5.95 -13.88 17.19
N ALA A 210 -6.78 -12.86 17.00
CA ALA A 210 -7.62 -12.32 18.06
C ALA A 210 -8.84 -11.57 17.51
N THR A 211 -9.87 -11.47 18.35
CA THR A 211 -11.00 -10.55 18.16
C THR A 211 -11.10 -9.64 19.37
N ILE A 212 -11.20 -8.34 19.15
CA ILE A 212 -11.23 -7.31 20.19
C ILE A 212 -12.54 -6.53 20.02
N ASN A 213 -13.41 -6.57 21.02
CA ASN A 213 -14.61 -5.73 21.01
C ASN A 213 -14.22 -4.26 21.05
N THR A 214 -14.94 -3.42 20.32
CA THR A 214 -14.77 -1.96 20.41
C THR A 214 -15.13 -1.48 21.81
N ASN A 215 -14.36 -0.54 22.37
CA ASN A 215 -14.63 0.05 23.69
C ASN A 215 -15.48 1.32 23.57
N ASN A 216 -16.42 1.34 22.61
CA ASN A 216 -17.13 2.54 22.18
C ASN A 216 -17.99 3.13 23.32
N GLN A 217 -17.39 3.99 24.15
CA GLN A 217 -18.06 4.81 25.13
C GLN A 217 -18.30 6.19 24.50
N THR A 218 -19.55 6.62 24.45
CA THR A 218 -19.95 7.90 23.84
C THR A 218 -19.09 9.06 24.33
N GLY A 219 -18.37 9.73 23.40
CA GLY A 219 -17.65 10.97 23.65
C GLY A 219 -16.13 10.86 23.79
N GLN A 220 -15.52 9.68 23.60
CA GLN A 220 -14.06 9.57 23.51
C GLN A 220 -13.55 9.80 22.08
N SER A 221 -12.63 10.73 21.92
CA SER A 221 -11.74 10.85 20.75
C SER A 221 -10.43 10.10 21.02
N ASP A 222 -9.82 9.51 19.99
CA ASP A 222 -8.53 8.80 20.04
C ASP A 222 -8.57 7.53 20.92
N LEU A 223 -9.31 6.52 20.47
CA LEU A 223 -9.38 5.23 21.14
C LEU A 223 -8.12 4.40 20.84
N HIS A 224 -7.44 3.95 21.89
CA HIS A 224 -6.21 3.19 21.80
C HIS A 224 -6.41 1.73 22.20
N TYR A 225 -5.84 0.84 21.41
CA TYR A 225 -5.93 -0.59 21.61
C TYR A 225 -4.57 -1.26 21.45
N SER A 226 -4.42 -2.40 22.10
CA SER A 226 -3.23 -3.23 21.93
C SER A 226 -3.56 -4.72 22.05
N PHE A 227 -2.72 -5.52 21.42
CA PHE A 227 -2.76 -6.97 21.50
C PHE A 227 -1.33 -7.52 21.47
N THR A 228 -1.06 -8.52 22.31
CA THR A 228 0.25 -9.18 22.37
C THR A 228 0.14 -10.60 21.85
N ASP A 229 0.79 -10.89 20.72
CA ASP A 229 1.01 -12.24 20.25
C ASP A 229 2.18 -12.86 21.02
N LEU A 230 1.87 -13.80 21.92
CA LEU A 230 2.85 -14.48 22.79
C LEU A 230 3.61 -15.61 22.10
N GLN A 231 3.20 -16.01 20.90
CA GLN A 231 3.85 -17.07 20.12
C GLN A 231 4.05 -16.62 18.67
N PRO A 232 4.75 -15.49 18.44
CA PRO A 232 4.93 -14.99 17.09
C PRO A 232 5.86 -15.90 16.30
N LYS A 233 5.68 -15.91 14.98
CA LYS A 233 6.60 -16.59 14.06
C LYS A 233 7.80 -15.69 13.78
N SER A 234 8.94 -16.27 13.41
CA SER A 234 10.26 -15.59 13.25
C SER A 234 10.26 -14.40 12.28
N SER A 235 9.35 -14.39 11.31
CA SER A 235 8.90 -13.19 10.60
C SER A 235 7.42 -13.40 10.31
N ALA A 236 6.58 -12.47 10.74
CA ALA A 236 5.14 -12.60 10.59
C ALA A 236 4.54 -11.31 10.04
N TYR A 237 3.56 -11.50 9.17
CA TYR A 237 2.67 -10.44 8.71
C TYR A 237 1.46 -10.39 9.62
N TYR A 238 1.05 -9.20 10.00
CA TYR A 238 -0.14 -8.95 10.77
C TYR A 238 -1.04 -8.00 9.99
N ARG A 239 -2.33 -8.30 9.93
CA ARG A 239 -3.33 -7.39 9.38
C ARG A 239 -4.45 -7.18 10.38
N ILE A 240 -5.11 -6.05 10.26
CA ILE A 240 -6.27 -5.70 11.07
C ILE A 240 -7.47 -5.39 10.17
N SER A 241 -8.63 -5.89 10.56
CA SER A 241 -9.92 -5.52 10.00
C SER A 241 -10.87 -5.08 11.11
N GLN A 242 -11.89 -4.33 10.72
CA GLN A 242 -13.09 -4.08 11.50
C GLN A 242 -14.23 -4.96 10.99
N THR A 243 -15.17 -5.31 11.85
CA THR A 243 -16.47 -5.86 11.48
C THR A 243 -17.57 -5.04 12.13
N ASP A 244 -18.48 -4.56 11.33
CA ASP A 244 -19.59 -3.70 11.73
C ASP A 244 -20.73 -4.50 12.40
N TYR A 245 -21.68 -3.82 13.04
CA TYR A 245 -22.85 -4.48 13.68
C TYR A 245 -23.76 -5.23 12.70
N ASP A 246 -23.69 -4.91 11.41
CA ASP A 246 -24.39 -5.63 10.34
C ASP A 246 -23.59 -6.83 9.80
N GLY A 247 -22.40 -7.08 10.34
CA GLY A 247 -21.51 -8.16 9.95
C GLY A 247 -20.59 -7.87 8.78
N HIS A 248 -20.59 -6.64 8.23
CA HIS A 248 -19.68 -6.27 7.15
C HIS A 248 -18.25 -6.11 7.65
N GLN A 249 -17.30 -6.79 7.00
CA GLN A 249 -15.88 -6.75 7.36
C GLN A 249 -15.07 -5.89 6.38
N SER A 250 -14.22 -5.01 6.91
CA SER A 250 -13.35 -4.12 6.13
C SER A 250 -11.92 -4.12 6.65
N TYR A 251 -10.94 -4.26 5.75
CA TYR A 251 -9.51 -4.29 6.08
C TYR A 251 -8.88 -2.90 6.10
N TYR A 252 -8.01 -2.63 7.08
CA TYR A 252 -7.26 -1.37 7.12
C TYR A 252 -5.88 -1.49 6.47
N ARG A 253 -4.97 -2.27 7.07
CA ARG A 253 -3.62 -2.47 6.52
C ARG A 253 -2.96 -3.74 7.04
N THR A 254 -1.95 -4.18 6.30
CA THR A 254 -1.00 -5.23 6.69
C THR A 254 0.34 -4.61 7.06
N ILE A 255 0.98 -5.12 8.11
CA ILE A 255 2.34 -4.78 8.54
C ILE A 255 3.15 -6.06 8.67
N GLN A 256 4.47 -5.96 8.48
CA GLN A 256 5.40 -7.05 8.79
C GLN A 256 6.13 -6.73 10.09
N VAL A 257 6.22 -7.71 10.98
CA VAL A 257 7.04 -7.63 12.18
C VAL A 257 8.10 -8.72 12.10
N SER A 258 9.36 -8.29 12.02
CA SER A 258 10.50 -9.20 12.04
C SER A 258 10.72 -9.69 13.48
N GLY A 259 10.86 -11.00 13.65
CA GLY A 259 10.97 -11.70 14.95
C GLY A 259 12.31 -11.50 15.67
N HIS A 260 13.13 -10.57 15.22
CA HIS A 260 14.33 -10.15 15.93
C HIS A 260 14.15 -8.71 16.36
N GLU A 261 14.55 -8.40 17.59
CA GLU A 261 14.96 -7.03 17.90
C GLU A 261 15.86 -6.55 16.76
N ASN A 262 15.76 -5.28 16.39
CA ASN A 262 16.56 -4.68 15.32
C ASN A 262 18.04 -4.68 15.76
N ILE A 263 18.67 -5.85 15.76
CA ILE A 263 20.04 -6.08 16.16
C ILE A 263 20.85 -5.72 14.93
N ALA A 264 21.64 -4.66 15.03
CA ALA A 264 22.61 -4.32 14.01
C ALA A 264 23.43 -5.57 13.65
N LEU A 265 23.68 -5.79 12.35
CA LEU A 265 24.41 -6.97 11.89
C LEU A 265 25.74 -7.11 12.65
N GLN A 266 25.90 -8.24 13.34
CA GLN A 266 27.12 -8.59 14.04
C GLN A 266 27.74 -9.81 13.40
N VAL A 267 28.99 -9.68 12.96
CA VAL A 267 29.77 -10.78 12.41
C VAL A 267 31.06 -10.90 13.23
N THR A 268 31.22 -12.02 13.92
CA THR A 268 32.50 -12.38 14.54
C THR A 268 33.15 -13.49 13.74
N GLN A 269 34.44 -13.34 13.46
CA GLN A 269 35.22 -14.29 12.68
C GLN A 269 36.28 -14.96 13.54
N PHE A 270 36.57 -16.23 13.25
CA PHE A 270 37.63 -16.99 13.87
C PHE A 270 38.29 -17.89 12.82
N VAL A 271 39.62 -17.98 12.84
CA VAL A 271 40.41 -18.81 11.92
C VAL A 271 41.04 -19.95 12.70
N ASP A 272 40.88 -21.18 12.22
CA ASP A 272 41.58 -22.36 12.71
C ASP A 272 42.20 -23.12 11.54
N LYS A 273 43.54 -23.10 11.47
CA LYS A 273 44.33 -23.71 10.40
C LYS A 273 43.84 -23.27 9.01
N ASN A 274 43.16 -24.15 8.29
CA ASN A 274 42.68 -23.93 6.93
C ASN A 274 41.17 -23.66 6.85
N ARG A 275 40.55 -23.25 7.97
CA ARG A 275 39.11 -22.98 8.04
C ARG A 275 38.82 -21.62 8.66
N VAL A 276 37.83 -20.94 8.09
CA VAL A 276 37.25 -19.72 8.64
C VAL A 276 35.87 -20.05 9.18
N TYR A 277 35.60 -19.63 10.40
CA TYR A 277 34.29 -19.68 11.03
C TYR A 277 33.74 -18.26 11.17
N LEU A 278 32.53 -18.04 10.65
CA LEU A 278 31.78 -16.81 10.84
C LEU A 278 30.56 -17.11 11.70
N LYS A 279 30.40 -16.35 12.79
CA LYS A 279 29.15 -16.29 13.54
C LYS A 279 28.44 -15.00 13.16
N VAL A 280 27.31 -15.11 12.48
CA VAL A 280 26.51 -14.00 11.96
C VAL A 280 25.20 -13.92 12.74
N LYS A 281 24.90 -12.75 13.31
CA LYS A 281 23.64 -12.46 14.01
C LYS A 281 23.03 -11.17 13.47
N GLY A 282 21.70 -11.10 13.38
CA GLY A 282 20.97 -9.92 12.91
C GLY A 282 20.95 -9.78 11.38
N ALA A 283 21.04 -10.91 10.65
CA ALA A 283 20.84 -10.92 9.21
C ALA A 283 19.40 -11.31 8.86
N ASP A 284 18.85 -10.75 7.78
CA ASP A 284 17.57 -11.18 7.23
C ASP A 284 17.67 -12.62 6.71
N ALA A 285 16.61 -13.42 6.89
CA ALA A 285 16.56 -14.76 6.32
C ALA A 285 16.50 -14.70 4.79
N GLY A 286 17.21 -15.60 4.13
CA GLY A 286 17.20 -15.67 2.68
C GLY A 286 18.51 -16.17 2.08
N SER A 287 18.56 -16.19 0.75
CA SER A 287 19.76 -16.58 0.03
C SER A 287 20.86 -15.53 0.21
N ALA A 288 22.05 -16.00 0.60
CA ALA A 288 23.23 -15.18 0.67
C ALA A 288 24.40 -15.82 -0.08
N THR A 289 25.38 -15.00 -0.43
CA THR A 289 26.64 -15.44 -1.02
C THR A 289 27.79 -14.81 -0.28
N ILE A 290 28.76 -15.62 0.13
CA ILE A 290 30.05 -15.15 0.63
C ILE A 290 31.07 -15.30 -0.49
N ASN A 291 31.78 -14.22 -0.75
CA ASN A 291 32.92 -14.19 -1.66
C ASN A 291 34.18 -13.90 -0.87
N MET A 292 35.26 -14.58 -1.22
CA MET A 292 36.60 -14.30 -0.73
C MET A 292 37.45 -13.79 -1.90
N PHE A 293 38.19 -12.73 -1.67
CA PHE A 293 39.06 -12.09 -2.65
C PHE A 293 40.49 -11.98 -2.13
N GLY A 294 41.48 -12.09 -3.00
CA GLY A 294 42.85 -11.68 -2.72
C GLY A 294 42.96 -10.15 -2.66
N VAL A 295 44.10 -9.66 -2.16
CA VAL A 295 44.40 -8.20 -2.13
C VAL A 295 44.50 -7.56 -3.51
N ASP A 296 44.74 -8.37 -4.54
CA ASP A 296 44.75 -7.98 -5.95
C ASP A 296 43.32 -7.89 -6.56
N GLY A 297 42.29 -8.23 -5.77
CA GLY A 297 40.90 -8.26 -6.21
C GLY A 297 40.51 -9.55 -6.94
N GLN A 298 41.43 -10.52 -7.08
CA GLN A 298 41.10 -11.83 -7.66
C GLN A 298 40.13 -12.55 -6.74
N LYS A 299 39.04 -13.10 -7.29
CA LYS A 299 38.09 -13.92 -6.53
C LYS A 299 38.69 -15.29 -6.26
N LEU A 300 38.94 -15.61 -4.99
CA LEU A 300 39.56 -16.85 -4.54
C LEU A 300 38.53 -17.94 -4.22
N HIS A 301 37.37 -17.55 -3.68
CA HIS A 301 36.33 -18.50 -3.29
C HIS A 301 34.92 -17.87 -3.33
N THR A 302 33.91 -18.71 -3.56
CA THR A 302 32.50 -18.34 -3.45
C THR A 302 31.71 -19.47 -2.82
N GLN A 303 30.93 -19.15 -1.79
CA GLN A 303 30.00 -20.08 -1.15
C GLN A 303 28.60 -19.46 -1.12
N LYS A 304 27.63 -20.20 -1.66
CA LYS A 304 26.20 -19.88 -1.51
C LYS A 304 25.70 -20.52 -0.21
N LEU A 305 24.86 -19.80 0.52
CA LEU A 305 24.24 -20.29 1.74
C LEU A 305 22.84 -19.70 1.91
N ILE A 306 22.08 -20.27 2.83
CA ILE A 306 20.80 -19.73 3.27
C ILE A 306 21.03 -19.20 4.67
N LEU A 307 20.86 -17.89 4.84
CA LEU A 307 20.84 -17.28 6.16
C LEU A 307 19.48 -17.56 6.80
N THR A 308 19.52 -17.94 8.07
CA THR A 308 18.39 -17.86 8.98
C THR A 308 18.41 -16.50 9.66
N SER A 309 17.28 -16.08 10.19
CA SER A 309 17.23 -14.85 10.99
C SER A 309 17.84 -15.03 12.40
N ASP A 310 18.07 -16.28 12.81
CA ASP A 310 18.80 -16.67 14.02
C ASP A 310 20.33 -16.51 13.86
N VAL A 311 21.09 -17.11 14.78
CA VAL A 311 22.56 -17.17 14.69
C VAL A 311 22.96 -18.16 13.61
N ASN A 312 23.69 -17.66 12.61
CA ASN A 312 24.27 -18.50 11.56
C ASN A 312 25.73 -18.80 11.91
N LEU A 313 26.08 -20.09 11.95
CA LEU A 313 27.45 -20.57 12.07
C LEU A 313 27.89 -21.06 10.69
N ILE A 314 28.77 -20.29 10.05
CA ILE A 314 29.20 -20.52 8.68
C ILE A 314 30.66 -20.96 8.71
N GLN A 315 30.96 -22.07 8.03
CA GLN A 315 32.32 -22.54 7.82
C GLN A 315 32.70 -22.32 6.35
N LEU A 316 33.86 -21.72 6.12
CA LEU A 316 34.48 -21.56 4.81
C LEU A 316 35.83 -22.27 4.81
N GLU A 317 36.19 -22.87 3.67
CA GLU A 317 37.54 -23.38 3.44
C GLU A 317 38.46 -22.22 3.04
N MET A 318 39.67 -22.18 3.61
CA MET A 318 40.65 -21.20 3.17
C MET A 318 41.20 -21.57 1.77
N PRO A 319 41.43 -20.57 0.91
CA PRO A 319 42.13 -20.78 -0.35
C PRO A 319 43.58 -21.18 -0.07
N VAL A 320 44.20 -21.86 -1.04
CA VAL A 320 45.60 -22.34 -0.94
C VAL A 320 46.61 -21.18 -0.87
N GLN A 321 46.20 -19.97 -1.26
CA GLN A 321 47.05 -18.79 -1.28
C GLN A 321 47.22 -18.20 0.12
N GLN A 322 48.46 -18.13 0.60
CA GLN A 322 48.83 -17.48 1.85
C GLN A 322 48.73 -15.95 1.72
N GLY A 323 48.29 -15.28 2.79
CA GLY A 323 48.22 -13.82 2.87
C GLY A 323 46.83 -13.26 3.22
N LEU A 324 46.71 -11.93 3.13
CA LEU A 324 45.48 -11.22 3.44
C LEU A 324 44.40 -11.51 2.39
N CYS A 325 43.19 -11.83 2.86
CA CYS A 325 42.01 -12.08 2.06
C CYS A 325 40.87 -11.17 2.52
N LEU A 326 40.07 -10.68 1.57
CA LEU A 326 38.88 -9.87 1.83
C LEU A 326 37.63 -10.72 1.71
N LEU A 327 36.78 -10.68 2.74
CA LEU A 327 35.45 -11.27 2.73
C LEU A 327 34.39 -10.26 2.33
N ASN A 328 33.45 -10.69 1.52
CA ASN A 328 32.25 -9.94 1.16
C ASN A 328 31.03 -10.85 1.25
N MET A 329 30.08 -10.52 2.12
CA MET A 329 28.79 -11.19 2.22
C MET A 329 27.71 -10.35 1.54
N ILE A 330 26.98 -10.96 0.62
CA ILE A 330 25.91 -10.35 -0.15
C ILE A 330 24.60 -11.07 0.17
N SER A 331 23.57 -10.31 0.55
CA SER A 331 22.19 -10.80 0.74
C SER A 331 21.22 -9.83 0.07
N ASN A 332 20.17 -10.34 -0.57
CA ASN A 332 19.17 -9.55 -1.31
C ASN A 332 19.79 -8.52 -2.27
N GLY A 333 20.87 -8.90 -2.95
CA GLY A 333 21.59 -8.03 -3.90
C GLY A 333 22.43 -6.91 -3.28
N LYS A 334 22.48 -6.79 -1.94
CA LYS A 334 23.26 -5.77 -1.23
C LYS A 334 24.41 -6.41 -0.46
N VAL A 335 25.55 -5.71 -0.42
CA VAL A 335 26.66 -6.08 0.47
C VAL A 335 26.23 -5.79 1.90
N ILE A 336 26.13 -6.83 2.72
CA ILE A 336 25.74 -6.71 4.14
C ILE A 336 26.94 -6.75 5.08
N TYR A 337 28.05 -7.38 4.68
CA TYR A 337 29.27 -7.44 5.49
C TYR A 337 30.53 -7.40 4.63
N LYS A 338 31.56 -6.71 5.12
CA LYS A 338 32.93 -6.75 4.63
C LYS A 338 33.87 -7.06 5.79
N GLY A 339 34.81 -7.98 5.58
CA GLY A 339 35.78 -8.38 6.58
C GLY A 339 37.14 -8.69 5.95
N GLU A 340 38.15 -8.83 6.80
CA GLU A 340 39.52 -9.16 6.38
C GLU A 340 39.99 -10.36 7.18
N ILE A 341 40.62 -11.33 6.51
CA ILE A 341 41.12 -12.56 7.12
C ILE A 341 42.54 -12.80 6.65
N PHE A 342 43.41 -13.25 7.55
CA PHE A 342 44.77 -13.63 7.22
C PHE A 342 44.86 -15.16 7.06
N ALA A 343 45.19 -15.61 5.86
CA ALA A 343 45.51 -17.01 5.58
C ALA A 343 46.98 -17.27 5.94
N GLN A 344 47.21 -18.14 6.93
CA GLN A 344 48.54 -18.56 7.37
C GLN A 344 49.14 -19.63 6.47
#